data_AF-A0A2W6D021-F1
#
_entry.id   AF-A0A2W6D021-F1
#
_cell.length_a   1.000
_cell.length_b   1.000
_cell.length_c   1.000
_cell.angle_alpha   90.00
_cell.angle_beta   90.00
_cell.angle_gamma   90.00
#
_symmetry.space_group_name_H-M   'P 1'
#
loop_
_entity.id
_entity.type
_entity.pdbx_description
1 polymer ?
#
loop_
_entity_poly.entity_id
_entity_poly.type
_entity_poly.pdbx_seq_one_letter_code
_entity_poly.pdbx_strand_id
1 'polypeptide(L)'
;MRADDTATIYPVQRATSNGAAAAGVLAAVWCRSVGTSWTLELHEVDGGPARGTVVDWISSGIPISQPEPDVALTPELLGARGMYLFGDPSAGPDTHTRRGIGYACTNAELITLAHLVADAAAEAGVHPVLLAAQWVAAGFSTDDAAGWIRQGVQSPQATQHQTMS
;
A
#
# COMPACT_ATOMS: atom_id res chain seq x y z
N MET A 1 -32.39 28.70 -34.91
CA MET A 1 -32.68 27.28 -34.62
C MET A 1 -31.57 26.77 -33.72
N ARG A 2 -31.96 26.17 -32.58
CA ARG A 2 -31.16 25.62 -31.44
C ARG A 2 -29.95 24.75 -31.87
N ALA A 3 -28.94 24.43 -31.05
CA ALA A 3 -28.76 24.37 -29.59
C ALA A 3 -27.26 24.70 -29.27
N ASP A 4 -26.89 25.41 -28.21
CA ASP A 4 -26.69 24.91 -26.83
C ASP A 4 -26.13 23.49 -26.75
N ASP A 5 -24.81 23.37 -26.58
CA ASP A 5 -24.19 22.15 -26.05
C ASP A 5 -23.05 22.55 -25.10
N THR A 6 -23.47 22.93 -23.89
CA THR A 6 -22.58 23.14 -22.75
C THR A 6 -22.21 21.75 -22.23
N ALA A 7 -21.09 21.20 -22.72
CA ALA A 7 -20.53 19.97 -22.16
C ALA A 7 -19.94 20.26 -20.78
N THR A 8 -20.79 20.15 -19.75
CA THR A 8 -20.39 20.00 -18.36
C THR A 8 -19.55 18.73 -18.21
N ILE A 9 -18.23 18.87 -18.27
CA ILE A 9 -17.32 17.82 -17.86
C ILE A 9 -17.23 17.89 -16.33
N TYR A 10 -17.96 17.01 -15.67
CA TYR A 10 -17.82 16.76 -14.24
C TYR A 10 -16.35 16.46 -13.93
N PRO A 11 -15.76 17.01 -12.86
CA PRO A 11 -14.54 16.42 -12.34
C PRO A 11 -14.90 14.99 -11.91
N VAL A 12 -14.40 14.01 -12.64
CA VAL A 12 -14.23 12.66 -12.09
C VAL A 12 -13.35 12.86 -10.87
N GLN A 13 -13.98 12.84 -9.70
CA GLN A 13 -13.30 12.84 -8.43
C GLN A 13 -12.53 11.53 -8.37
N ARG A 14 -11.27 11.60 -8.79
CA ARG A 14 -10.29 10.53 -8.67
C ARG A 14 -10.25 10.20 -7.19
N ALA A 15 -10.79 9.05 -6.79
CA ALA A 15 -10.70 8.56 -5.43
C ALA A 15 -9.21 8.62 -5.05
N THR A 16 -8.91 9.47 -4.10
CA THR A 16 -7.58 9.95 -3.83
C THR A 16 -6.72 8.81 -3.29
N SER A 17 -5.72 8.43 -4.07
CA SER A 17 -4.52 7.72 -3.64
C SER A 17 -3.73 8.43 -2.52
N ASN A 18 -4.22 9.58 -2.04
CA ASN A 18 -3.60 10.37 -0.96
C ASN A 18 -3.53 9.64 0.38
N GLY A 19 -4.34 8.59 0.60
CA GLY A 19 -4.33 7.86 1.87
C GLY A 19 -3.02 7.12 2.14
N ALA A 20 -2.49 6.39 1.15
CA ALA A 20 -1.22 5.64 1.31
C ALA A 20 -0.01 6.57 1.40
N ALA A 21 0.05 7.61 0.57
CA ALA A 21 1.12 8.59 0.61
C ALA A 21 1.12 9.38 1.94
N ALA A 22 -0.05 9.79 2.45
CA ALA A 22 -0.16 10.44 3.76
C ALA A 22 0.21 9.51 4.93
N ALA A 23 0.03 8.19 4.76
CA ALA A 23 0.39 7.20 5.75
C ALA A 23 1.84 6.70 5.66
N GLY A 24 2.65 7.28 4.76
CA GLY A 24 4.06 6.88 4.60
C GLY A 24 4.23 5.43 4.13
N VAL A 25 3.29 4.92 3.34
CA VAL A 25 3.37 3.57 2.76
C VAL A 25 4.31 3.59 1.57
N LEU A 26 5.27 2.66 1.57
CA LEU A 26 6.26 2.47 0.51
C LEU A 26 6.06 1.12 -0.17
N ALA A 27 6.22 1.05 -1.49
CA ALA A 27 6.32 -0.23 -2.18
C ALA A 27 7.72 -0.82 -2.00
N ALA A 28 7.79 -2.08 -1.57
CA ALA A 28 9.01 -2.83 -1.36
C ALA A 28 9.28 -3.75 -2.56
N VAL A 29 10.47 -3.62 -3.16
CA VAL A 29 10.84 -4.32 -4.40
C VAL A 29 12.23 -4.92 -4.26
N TRP A 30 12.36 -6.22 -4.51
CA TRP A 30 13.68 -6.81 -4.73
C TRP A 30 14.21 -6.38 -6.08
N CYS A 31 15.43 -5.87 -6.13
CA CYS A 31 16.09 -5.42 -7.34
C CYS A 31 17.47 -6.07 -7.48
N ARG A 32 17.69 -6.62 -8.67
CA ARG A 32 18.98 -7.06 -9.17
C ARG A 32 19.70 -5.87 -9.81
N SER A 33 20.04 -4.88 -8.99
CA SER A 33 20.68 -3.63 -9.40
C SER A 33 22.21 -3.76 -9.54
N VAL A 34 22.87 -2.69 -9.99
CA VAL A 34 24.26 -2.55 -10.53
C VAL A 34 25.40 -2.87 -9.55
N GLY A 35 25.11 -3.52 -8.42
CA GLY A 35 26.08 -3.95 -7.41
C GLY A 35 26.39 -5.44 -7.48
N THR A 36 27.04 -5.95 -6.43
CA THR A 36 27.33 -7.38 -6.28
C THR A 36 26.21 -8.16 -5.62
N SER A 37 25.26 -7.49 -4.95
CA SER A 37 24.19 -8.12 -4.17
C SER A 37 22.78 -7.69 -4.58
N TRP A 38 21.80 -8.53 -4.26
CA TRP A 38 20.39 -8.14 -4.26
C TRP A 38 20.17 -6.93 -3.35
N THR A 39 19.26 -6.06 -3.77
CA THR A 39 18.93 -4.82 -3.06
C THR A 39 17.43 -4.71 -2.89
N LEU A 40 16.98 -4.44 -1.68
CA LEU A 40 15.59 -4.11 -1.38
C LEU A 40 15.41 -2.61 -1.61
N GLU A 41 14.72 -2.24 -2.68
CA GLU A 41 14.38 -0.86 -3.01
C GLU A 41 13.03 -0.50 -2.37
N LEU A 42 12.96 0.68 -1.75
CA LEU A 42 11.72 1.25 -1.20
C LEU A 42 11.28 2.43 -2.06
N HIS A 43 10.06 2.35 -2.59
CA HIS A 43 9.50 3.33 -3.50
C HIS A 43 8.33 4.08 -2.87
N GLU A 44 8.23 5.38 -3.09
CA GLU A 44 7.00 6.11 -2.80
C GLU A 44 5.83 5.58 -3.63
N VAL A 45 4.66 5.45 -3.01
CA VAL A 45 3.43 5.09 -3.73
C VAL A 45 2.78 6.36 -4.26
N ASP A 46 3.25 6.83 -5.41
CA ASP A 46 2.54 7.86 -6.17
C ASP A 46 1.40 7.18 -6.91
N GLY A 47 0.15 7.62 -6.70
CA GLY A 47 -1.07 6.97 -7.22
C GLY A 47 -1.26 6.94 -8.75
N GLY A 48 -0.18 6.87 -9.52
CA GLY A 48 -0.15 6.61 -10.94
C GLY A 48 0.55 5.28 -11.27
N PRO A 49 0.53 4.88 -12.55
CA PRO A 49 1.13 3.62 -13.03
C PRO A 49 2.66 3.69 -13.18
N ALA A 50 3.27 4.87 -12.96
CA ALA A 50 4.71 5.04 -13.04
C ALA A 50 5.36 4.54 -11.74
N ARG A 51 6.50 3.86 -11.86
CA ARG A 51 7.33 3.49 -10.71
C ARG A 51 7.58 4.74 -9.87
N GLY A 52 7.19 4.70 -8.61
CA GLY A 52 7.50 5.77 -7.68
C GLY A 52 9.00 5.94 -7.48
N THR A 53 9.37 7.11 -6.98
CA THR A 53 10.75 7.47 -6.68
C THR A 53 11.31 6.49 -5.64
N VAL A 54 12.53 5.96 -5.89
CA VAL A 54 13.26 5.22 -4.87
C VAL A 54 13.68 6.20 -3.79
N VAL A 55 13.22 6.00 -2.56
CA VAL A 55 13.51 6.89 -1.42
C VAL A 55 14.49 6.29 -0.43
N ASP A 56 14.60 4.96 -0.37
CA ASP A 56 15.61 4.25 0.41
C ASP A 56 15.92 2.90 -0.24
N TRP A 57 17.04 2.29 0.16
CA TRP A 57 17.41 0.95 -0.26
C TRP A 57 18.25 0.23 0.80
N ILE A 58 18.15 -1.11 0.81
CA ILE A 58 18.86 -1.97 1.75
C ILE A 58 19.56 -3.08 0.97
N SER A 59 20.88 -3.19 1.11
CA SER A 59 21.60 -4.35 0.57
C SER A 59 21.26 -5.59 1.37
N SER A 60 20.98 -6.71 0.68
CA SER A 60 20.78 -8.00 1.34
C SER A 60 22.08 -8.70 1.72
N GLY A 61 23.22 -8.26 1.16
CA GLY A 61 24.49 -9.00 1.20
C GLY A 61 24.51 -10.29 0.36
N ILE A 62 23.38 -10.71 -0.23
CA ILE A 62 23.27 -11.93 -1.05
C ILE A 62 23.69 -11.62 -2.48
N PRO A 63 24.68 -12.32 -3.06
CA PRO A 63 25.14 -12.07 -4.41
C PRO A 63 24.04 -12.15 -5.48
N ILE A 64 24.06 -11.28 -6.50
CA ILE A 64 23.10 -11.32 -7.63
C ILE A 64 23.25 -12.56 -8.54
N SER A 65 24.27 -13.38 -8.30
CA SER A 65 24.45 -14.69 -8.92
C SER A 65 23.65 -15.79 -8.20
N GLN A 66 23.22 -15.55 -6.97
CA GLN A 66 22.31 -16.42 -6.24
C GLN A 66 20.86 -16.07 -6.59
N PRO A 67 19.91 -16.99 -6.32
CA PRO A 67 18.48 -16.69 -6.44
C PRO A 67 18.07 -15.45 -5.65
N GLU A 68 16.88 -14.96 -5.94
CA GLU A 68 16.24 -13.90 -5.16
C GLU A 68 16.24 -14.27 -3.67
N PRO A 69 16.47 -13.29 -2.76
CA PRO A 69 16.40 -13.54 -1.34
C PRO A 69 15.05 -14.10 -0.91
N ASP A 70 15.09 -14.98 0.08
CA ASP A 70 13.89 -15.58 0.68
C ASP A 70 12.94 -14.49 1.21
N VAL A 71 11.64 -14.75 1.10
CA VAL A 71 10.56 -13.92 1.67
C VAL A 71 10.71 -13.74 3.18
N ALA A 72 11.42 -14.64 3.86
CA ALA A 72 11.75 -14.51 5.28
C ALA A 72 12.80 -13.42 5.57
N LEU A 73 13.68 -13.08 4.62
CA LEU A 73 14.71 -12.05 4.82
C LEU A 73 14.12 -10.64 4.76
N THR A 74 13.07 -10.43 3.96
CA THR A 74 12.50 -9.09 3.77
C THR A 74 11.97 -8.49 5.08
N PRO A 75 11.14 -9.20 5.90
CA PRO A 75 10.71 -8.71 7.20
C PRO A 75 11.86 -8.40 8.16
N GLU A 76 12.97 -9.15 8.10
CA GLU A 76 14.15 -8.89 8.95
C GLU A 76 14.82 -7.56 8.56
N LEU A 77 15.06 -7.35 7.27
CA LEU A 77 15.68 -6.12 6.76
C LEU A 77 14.80 -4.89 7.00
N LEU A 78 13.49 -5.03 6.83
CA LEU A 78 12.52 -3.97 7.12
C LEU A 78 12.40 -3.72 8.63
N GLY A 79 12.38 -4.77 9.44
CA GLY A 79 12.35 -4.69 10.89
C GLY A 79 13.56 -3.97 11.47
N ALA A 80 14.75 -4.17 10.88
CA ALA A 80 15.96 -3.41 11.21
C ALA A 80 15.84 -1.91 10.93
N ARG A 81 14.88 -1.50 10.10
CA ARG A 81 14.51 -0.09 9.84
C ARG A 81 13.21 0.34 10.54
N GLY A 82 12.67 -0.48 11.44
CA GLY A 82 11.41 -0.20 12.14
C GLY A 82 10.18 -0.22 11.24
N MET A 83 10.23 -0.96 10.13
CA MET A 83 9.14 -1.09 9.17
C MET A 83 8.48 -2.46 9.23
N TYR A 84 7.20 -2.48 8.89
CA TYR A 84 6.34 -3.66 8.83
C TYR A 84 5.87 -3.88 7.40
N LEU A 85 5.68 -5.14 7.00
CA LEU A 85 5.36 -5.54 5.63
C LEU A 85 3.94 -6.12 5.52
N PHE A 86 3.19 -5.63 4.55
CA PHE A 86 2.04 -6.31 3.98
C PHE A 86 2.47 -6.95 2.66
N GLY A 87 2.48 -8.28 2.58
CA GLY A 87 2.94 -9.02 1.40
C GLY A 87 1.96 -8.89 0.24
N ASP A 88 2.42 -8.35 -0.89
CA ASP A 88 1.67 -8.24 -2.12
C ASP A 88 2.64 -8.13 -3.31
N PRO A 89 2.83 -9.20 -4.09
CA PRO A 89 3.71 -9.18 -5.26
C PRO A 89 3.31 -8.15 -6.33
N SER A 90 2.05 -7.70 -6.34
CA SER A 90 1.55 -6.68 -7.27
C SER A 90 1.99 -5.26 -6.93
N ALA A 91 2.58 -5.05 -5.74
CA ALA A 91 3.11 -3.75 -5.30
C ALA A 91 4.28 -3.24 -6.15
N GLY A 92 4.83 -4.07 -7.02
CA GLY A 92 5.98 -3.69 -7.85
C GLY A 92 6.02 -4.45 -9.18
N PRO A 93 7.01 -4.10 -10.03
CA PRO A 93 7.21 -4.80 -11.28
C PRO A 93 7.56 -6.27 -11.03
N ASP A 94 7.00 -7.16 -11.84
CA ASP A 94 7.37 -8.57 -11.89
C ASP A 94 8.23 -8.84 -13.13
N THR A 95 9.52 -8.51 -13.04
CA THR A 95 10.52 -8.69 -14.11
C THR A 95 11.72 -9.52 -13.66
N HIS A 96 12.48 -10.10 -14.59
CA HIS A 96 13.68 -10.90 -14.27
C HIS A 96 14.74 -10.18 -13.41
N THR A 97 14.71 -8.85 -13.35
CA THR A 97 15.63 -8.03 -12.54
C THR A 97 14.95 -7.35 -11.35
N ARG A 98 13.62 -7.40 -11.25
CA ARG A 98 12.88 -6.73 -10.18
C ARG A 98 11.61 -7.47 -9.83
N ARG A 99 11.31 -7.60 -8.54
CA ARG A 99 10.14 -8.31 -8.03
C ARG A 99 9.47 -7.50 -6.94
N GLY A 100 8.19 -7.21 -7.13
CA GLY A 100 7.36 -6.65 -6.07
C GLY A 100 7.25 -7.63 -4.91
N ILE A 101 7.35 -7.13 -3.69
CA ILE A 101 7.22 -7.94 -2.48
C ILE A 101 5.95 -7.56 -1.73
N GLY A 102 5.66 -6.26 -1.66
CA GLY A 102 4.52 -5.75 -0.93
C GLY A 102 4.66 -4.29 -0.55
N TYR A 103 3.93 -3.90 0.47
CA TYR A 103 3.90 -2.55 0.99
C TYR A 103 4.50 -2.50 2.39
N ALA A 104 5.49 -1.64 2.58
CA ALA A 104 6.16 -1.40 3.84
C ALA A 104 5.68 -0.09 4.47
N CYS A 105 5.53 -0.07 5.79
CA CYS A 105 5.17 1.13 6.55
C CYS A 105 5.77 1.08 7.95
N THR A 106 6.12 2.24 8.53
CA THR A 106 6.54 2.34 9.93
C THR A 106 5.36 2.21 10.91
N ASN A 107 4.12 2.39 10.43
CA ASN A 107 2.92 2.24 11.24
C ASN A 107 2.49 0.76 11.32
N ALA A 108 2.79 0.13 12.45
CA ALA A 108 2.43 -1.26 12.74
C ALA A 108 0.92 -1.50 12.74
N GLU A 109 0.13 -0.56 13.26
CA GLU A 109 -1.33 -0.68 13.33
C GLU A 109 -1.94 -0.73 11.94
N LEU A 110 -1.44 0.11 11.02
CA LEU A 110 -1.89 0.10 9.62
C LEU A 110 -1.63 -1.25 8.96
N ILE A 111 -0.43 -1.82 9.10
CA ILE A 111 -0.10 -3.12 8.50
C ILE A 111 -0.91 -4.24 9.15
N THR A 112 -1.11 -4.18 10.47
CA THR A 112 -1.96 -5.14 11.20
C THR A 112 -3.40 -5.08 10.71
N LEU A 113 -3.96 -3.88 10.58
CA LEU A 113 -5.31 -3.68 10.07
C LEU A 113 -5.43 -4.17 8.62
N ALA A 114 -4.45 -3.89 7.76
CA ALA A 114 -4.44 -4.36 6.37
C ALA A 114 -4.51 -5.89 6.28
N HIS A 115 -3.78 -6.62 7.13
CA HIS A 115 -3.88 -8.08 7.23
C HIS A 115 -5.26 -8.54 7.71
N LEU A 116 -5.80 -7.90 8.74
CA LEU A 116 -7.11 -8.27 9.32
C LEU A 116 -8.29 -8.08 8.35
N VAL A 117 -8.16 -7.15 7.40
CA VAL A 117 -9.26 -6.76 6.51
C VAL A 117 -9.06 -7.24 5.08
N ALA A 118 -8.02 -8.03 4.81
CA ALA A 118 -7.61 -8.42 3.46
C ALA A 118 -8.75 -9.09 2.67
N ASP A 119 -9.46 -10.05 3.28
CA ASP A 119 -10.57 -10.76 2.64
C ASP A 119 -11.75 -9.82 2.34
N ALA A 120 -12.15 -9.01 3.31
CA ALA A 120 -13.25 -8.04 3.15
C ALA A 120 -12.92 -6.96 2.11
N ALA A 121 -11.65 -6.54 2.03
CA ALA A 121 -11.18 -5.59 1.03
C ALA A 121 -11.18 -6.22 -0.37
N ALA A 122 -10.79 -7.50 -0.50
CA ALA A 122 -10.84 -8.23 -1.76
C ALA A 122 -12.29 -8.38 -2.27
N GLU A 123 -13.24 -8.72 -1.39
CA GLU A 123 -14.68 -8.76 -1.72
C GLU A 123 -15.22 -7.41 -2.19
N ALA A 124 -14.68 -6.32 -1.64
CA ALA A 124 -15.01 -4.95 -2.00
C ALA A 124 -14.34 -4.44 -3.28
N GLY A 125 -13.36 -5.16 -3.81
CA GLY A 125 -12.49 -4.67 -4.89
C GLY A 125 -11.60 -3.49 -4.49
N VAL A 126 -11.25 -3.38 -3.20
CA VAL A 126 -10.40 -2.31 -2.64
C VAL A 126 -9.08 -2.92 -2.16
N HIS A 127 -7.97 -2.20 -2.35
CA HIS A 127 -6.68 -2.65 -1.85
C HIS A 127 -6.63 -2.58 -0.30
N PRO A 128 -6.26 -3.67 0.42
CA PRO A 128 -6.30 -3.72 1.89
C PRO A 128 -5.50 -2.60 2.56
N VAL A 129 -4.31 -2.28 2.05
CA VAL A 129 -3.45 -1.20 2.59
C VAL A 129 -4.07 0.18 2.39
N LEU A 130 -4.79 0.41 1.28
CA LEU A 130 -5.48 1.69 1.06
C LEU A 130 -6.68 1.82 2.00
N LEU A 131 -7.43 0.74 2.19
CA LEU A 131 -8.53 0.70 3.14
C LEU A 131 -8.02 0.97 4.55
N ALA A 132 -7.01 0.23 5.01
CA ALA A 132 -6.41 0.41 6.34
C ALA A 132 -5.87 1.84 6.55
N ALA A 133 -5.19 2.42 5.54
CA ALA A 133 -4.70 3.79 5.62
C ALA A 133 -5.83 4.81 5.82
N GLN A 134 -7.00 4.63 5.19
CA GLN A 134 -8.15 5.53 5.38
C GLN A 134 -8.69 5.49 6.81
N TRP A 135 -8.82 4.29 7.39
CA TRP A 135 -9.33 4.12 8.75
C TRP A 135 -8.37 4.68 9.81
N VAL A 136 -7.08 4.39 9.65
CA VAL A 136 -6.03 4.92 10.54
C VAL A 136 -5.93 6.45 10.41
N ALA A 137 -5.99 6.99 9.19
CA ALA A 137 -5.99 8.45 8.99
C ALA A 137 -7.24 9.14 9.58
N ALA A 138 -8.36 8.42 9.69
CA ALA A 138 -9.56 8.88 10.36
C ALA A 138 -9.51 8.72 11.90
N GLY A 139 -8.41 8.19 12.45
CA GLY A 139 -8.16 8.08 13.88
C GLY A 139 -8.85 6.89 14.56
N PHE A 140 -9.34 5.91 13.78
CA PHE A 140 -9.92 4.69 14.33
C PHE A 140 -8.84 3.70 14.74
N SER A 141 -9.05 3.03 15.87
CA SER A 141 -8.21 1.91 16.28
C SER A 141 -8.37 0.74 15.30
N THR A 142 -7.38 -0.16 15.27
CA THR A 142 -7.43 -1.39 14.49
C THR A 142 -8.68 -2.22 14.79
N ASP A 143 -9.04 -2.34 16.08
CA ASP A 143 -10.19 -3.15 16.50
C ASP A 143 -11.52 -2.53 16.07
N ASP A 144 -11.67 -1.21 16.22
CA ASP A 144 -12.88 -0.51 15.78
C ASP A 144 -13.04 -0.57 14.27
N ALA A 145 -11.97 -0.26 13.53
CA ALA A 145 -11.97 -0.30 12.07
C ALA A 145 -12.29 -1.70 11.55
N ALA A 146 -11.64 -2.73 12.09
CA ALA A 146 -11.92 -4.12 11.70
C ALA A 146 -13.36 -4.53 12.05
N GLY A 147 -13.89 -4.06 13.19
CA GLY A 147 -15.29 -4.26 13.57
C GLY A 147 -16.26 -3.69 12.53
N TRP A 148 -16.06 -2.43 12.14
CA TRP A 148 -16.89 -1.75 11.13
C TRP A 148 -16.79 -2.42 9.75
N ILE A 149 -15.58 -2.78 9.31
CA ILE A 149 -15.38 -3.43 8.02
C ILE A 149 -16.07 -4.79 7.96
N ARG A 150 -16.02 -5.58 9.04
CA ARG A 150 -16.76 -6.86 9.13
C ARG A 150 -18.28 -6.69 9.09
N GLN A 151 -18.79 -5.52 9.48
CA GLN A 151 -20.20 -5.16 9.35
C GLN A 151 -20.56 -4.60 7.95
N GLY A 152 -19.61 -4.60 7.02
CA GLY A 152 -19.79 -4.11 5.65
C GLY A 152 -19.54 -2.61 5.49
N VAL A 153 -19.05 -1.92 6.51
CA VAL A 153 -18.72 -0.49 6.41
C VAL A 153 -17.30 -0.33 5.87
N GLN A 154 -17.19 0.14 4.63
CA GLN A 154 -15.92 0.22 3.90
C GLN A 154 -15.26 1.61 3.95
N SER A 155 -15.86 2.57 4.65
CA SER A 155 -15.36 3.95 4.71
C SER A 155 -15.63 4.56 6.10
N PRO A 156 -14.63 5.22 6.71
CA PRO A 156 -14.80 5.87 8.02
C PRO A 156 -15.81 7.02 8.00
N GLN A 157 -16.09 7.63 6.84
CA GLN A 157 -17.11 8.67 6.72
C GLN A 157 -18.52 8.12 6.96
N ALA A 158 -18.77 6.85 6.63
CA ALA A 158 -20.07 6.22 6.85
C ALA A 158 -20.38 6.00 8.34
N THR A 159 -19.36 5.85 9.20
CA THR A 159 -19.54 5.67 10.65
C THR A 159 -19.79 7.00 11.38
N GLN A 160 -19.21 8.09 10.88
CA GLN A 160 -19.44 9.44 11.43
C GLN A 160 -20.91 9.86 11.31
N HIS A 161 -21.60 9.45 10.25
CA HIS A 161 -23.02 9.73 10.07
C HIS A 161 -23.94 8.87 10.97
N GLN A 162 -23.47 7.70 11.40
CA GLN A 162 -24.23 6.81 12.29
C GLN A 162 -24.07 7.16 13.78
N THR A 163 -22.99 7.86 14.15
CA THR A 163 -22.72 8.27 15.54
C THR A 163 -23.44 9.57 15.92
N MET A 164 -24.01 10.30 14.95
CA MET A 164 -24.73 11.57 15.15
C MET A 164 -26.26 11.45 15.04
N SER A 165 -26.82 10.25 14.97
CA SER A 165 -28.28 9.99 15.08
C SER A 165 -28.60 9.34 16.42
#